data_AF-A0ABD3PDN8-F1
#
_entry.id   AF-A0ABD3PDN8-F1
#
_cell.length_a   1.000
_cell.length_b   1.000
_cell.length_c   1.000
_cell.angle_alpha   90.00
_cell.angle_beta   90.00
_cell.angle_gamma   90.00
#
_symmetry.space_group_name_H-M   'P 1'
#
loop_
_entity.id
_entity.type
_entity.pdbx_description
1 polymer ?
#
loop_
_entity_poly.entity_id
_entity_poly.type
_entity_poly.pdbx_seq_one_letter_code
_entity_poly.pdbx_strand_id
1 'polypeptide(L)'
;MTASPSATADDSPALSKLKELRRKSFRDQAIWFLNTSSVGENPEKCECVRRIEQKCLEVEKRSESEESVLDEFTAHRLLEYSDTPCTVPELRNFIEGIHGNKKRRVSLAELLIYAFDDDWKDLINSSQCNDFIAEKHATEDLEKAKMELSRLMNAAKDGAQAAEDARQSEVIAIQKETEAVRATDTARRAEQCSRELLEKERETWEALDLQEEATRKRKADLEAIVADSKNGIVTRNKANAELAILLSEDPLQLRAARIRQETVMRKSAEALAKCQEAVEHSQVTLQLAMIARAEAIKRKESALAAERSAEDLIPSARIAFEQASKALQEFTERQQNRRGTVFFLHADLNEQRRFLPKSKFIIAQKCRDDTIEKSMSSS
;
A
#
# COMPACT_ATOMS: atom_id res chain seq x y z
N MET A 1 74.04 -24.40 -38.74
CA MET A 1 72.64 -24.54 -38.28
C MET A 1 72.64 -24.70 -36.79
N THR A 2 72.48 -23.61 -36.05
CA THR A 2 72.27 -23.61 -34.60
C THR A 2 71.00 -22.80 -34.38
N ALA A 3 69.90 -23.51 -34.10
CA ALA A 3 68.60 -22.92 -33.87
C ALA A 3 68.60 -22.24 -32.49
N SER A 4 68.42 -20.92 -32.48
CA SER A 4 68.06 -20.16 -31.29
C SER A 4 66.62 -20.51 -30.89
N PRO A 5 66.34 -20.79 -29.60
CA PRO A 5 64.98 -20.85 -29.11
C PRO A 5 64.44 -19.42 -28.94
N SER A 6 63.38 -19.11 -29.69
CA SER A 6 62.57 -17.91 -29.62
C SER A 6 61.99 -17.72 -28.20
N ALA A 7 62.48 -16.72 -27.48
CA ALA A 7 61.90 -16.24 -26.23
C ALA A 7 60.73 -15.28 -26.53
N THR A 8 59.50 -15.78 -26.51
CA THR A 8 58.28 -14.95 -26.48
C THR A 8 57.90 -14.70 -25.02
N ALA A 9 58.39 -13.60 -24.45
CA ALA A 9 57.94 -13.06 -23.17
C ALA A 9 57.85 -11.55 -23.29
N ASP A 10 56.92 -11.09 -24.13
CA ASP A 10 56.63 -9.67 -24.31
C ASP A 10 55.53 -9.28 -23.32
N ASP A 11 55.87 -9.20 -22.02
CA ASP A 11 55.02 -8.59 -21.00
C ASP A 11 55.08 -7.06 -21.16
N SER A 12 54.49 -6.58 -22.25
CA SER A 12 54.37 -5.16 -22.51
C SER A 12 53.52 -4.49 -21.41
N PRO A 13 53.94 -3.32 -20.86
CA PRO A 13 53.19 -2.61 -19.82
C PRO A 13 51.73 -2.30 -20.20
N ALA A 14 51.40 -2.27 -21.50
CA ALA A 14 50.05 -2.14 -22.00
C ALA A 14 49.15 -3.35 -21.70
N LEU A 15 49.69 -4.57 -21.78
CA LEU A 15 48.94 -5.80 -21.48
C LEU A 15 48.62 -5.95 -19.98
N SER A 16 49.52 -5.46 -19.11
CA SER A 16 49.26 -5.42 -17.66
C SER A 16 48.14 -4.45 -17.31
N LYS A 17 48.13 -3.26 -17.91
CA LYS A 17 47.02 -2.29 -17.76
C LYS A 17 45.69 -2.85 -18.29
N LEU A 18 45.72 -3.58 -19.40
CA LEU A 18 44.51 -4.22 -19.92
C LEU A 18 43.96 -5.27 -18.95
N LYS A 19 44.83 -6.11 -18.37
CA LYS A 19 44.43 -7.08 -17.32
C LYS A 19 43.81 -6.39 -16.10
N GLU A 20 44.29 -5.22 -15.72
CA GLU A 20 43.70 -4.43 -14.62
C GLU A 20 42.33 -3.87 -15.00
N LEU A 21 42.14 -3.38 -16.23
CA LEU A 21 40.85 -2.88 -16.72
C LEU A 21 39.78 -3.99 -16.72
N ARG A 22 40.15 -5.22 -17.10
CA ARG A 22 39.24 -6.38 -17.09
C ARG A 22 38.66 -6.72 -15.72
N ARG A 23 39.35 -6.30 -14.64
CA ARG A 23 38.91 -6.52 -13.25
C ARG A 23 38.00 -5.41 -12.73
N LYS A 24 37.90 -4.29 -13.45
CA LYS A 24 36.99 -3.21 -13.08
C LYS A 24 35.56 -3.56 -13.51
N SER A 25 34.57 -2.89 -12.91
CA SER A 25 33.18 -3.04 -13.32
C SER A 25 32.98 -2.66 -14.79
N PHE A 26 31.96 -3.21 -15.45
CA PHE A 26 31.61 -2.81 -16.83
C PHE A 26 31.42 -1.30 -16.95
N ARG A 27 30.80 -0.67 -15.94
CA ARG A 27 30.64 0.78 -15.88
C ARG A 27 31.99 1.53 -15.88
N ASP A 28 32.93 1.11 -15.04
CA ASP A 28 34.25 1.74 -14.98
C ASP A 28 35.06 1.50 -16.27
N GLN A 29 34.89 0.34 -16.92
CA GLN A 29 35.48 0.06 -18.23
C GLN A 29 34.93 0.98 -19.32
N ALA A 30 33.61 1.24 -19.31
CA ALA A 30 32.95 2.16 -20.24
C ALA A 30 33.38 3.62 -20.00
N ILE A 31 33.41 4.06 -18.74
CA ILE A 31 33.91 5.40 -18.36
C ILE A 31 35.37 5.56 -18.80
N TRP A 32 36.19 4.54 -18.55
CA TRP A 32 37.58 4.53 -18.97
C TRP A 32 37.72 4.72 -20.49
N PHE A 33 36.98 3.92 -21.27
CA PHE A 33 37.00 3.99 -22.73
C PHE A 33 36.56 5.37 -23.25
N LEU A 34 35.47 5.94 -22.71
CA LEU A 34 34.99 7.26 -23.13
C LEU A 34 35.90 8.42 -22.72
N ASN A 35 36.70 8.25 -21.66
CA ASN A 35 37.67 9.26 -21.23
C ASN A 35 38.95 9.25 -22.05
N THR A 36 39.28 8.13 -22.69
CA THR A 36 40.52 7.95 -23.48
C THR A 36 40.28 8.01 -24.99
N SER A 37 39.08 7.63 -25.45
CA SER A 37 38.71 7.64 -26.87
C SER A 37 38.16 8.99 -27.35
N SER A 38 38.34 9.26 -28.65
CA SER A 38 37.65 10.34 -29.37
C SER A 38 36.13 10.16 -29.43
N VAL A 39 35.64 8.95 -29.12
CA VAL A 39 34.21 8.62 -29.02
C VAL A 39 33.51 9.46 -27.95
N GLY A 40 34.22 9.84 -26.88
CA GLY A 40 33.69 10.69 -25.80
C GLY A 40 33.25 12.09 -26.25
N GLU A 41 33.63 12.52 -27.46
CA GLU A 41 33.24 13.83 -28.02
C GLU A 41 31.83 13.84 -28.62
N ASN A 42 31.32 12.67 -29.04
CA ASN A 42 30.02 12.56 -29.71
C ASN A 42 28.96 12.00 -28.74
N PRO A 43 27.91 12.77 -28.40
CA PRO A 43 26.88 12.33 -27.46
C PRO A 43 26.11 11.08 -27.92
N GLU A 44 25.91 10.88 -29.23
CA GLU A 44 25.21 9.71 -29.76
C GLU A 44 26.01 8.42 -29.54
N LYS A 45 27.34 8.52 -29.71
CA LYS A 45 28.23 7.38 -29.47
C LYS A 45 28.37 7.09 -27.97
N CYS A 46 28.41 8.12 -27.12
CA CYS A 46 28.35 7.95 -25.67
C CYS A 46 27.08 7.22 -25.20
N GLU A 47 25.92 7.57 -25.76
CA GLU A 47 24.66 6.84 -25.50
C GLU A 47 24.71 5.39 -26.03
N CYS A 48 25.39 5.15 -27.16
CA CYS A 48 25.62 3.78 -27.64
C CYS A 48 26.45 2.97 -26.63
N VAL A 49 27.57 3.52 -26.14
CA VAL A 49 28.40 2.90 -25.10
C VAL A 49 27.58 2.61 -23.84
N ARG A 50 26.74 3.55 -23.41
CA ARG A 50 25.86 3.37 -22.25
C ARG A 50 24.82 2.27 -22.47
N ARG A 51 24.22 2.17 -23.66
CA ARG A 51 23.27 1.07 -23.97
C ARG A 51 23.94 -0.30 -23.93
N ILE A 52 25.17 -0.39 -24.45
CA ILE A 52 25.96 -1.63 -24.39
C ILE A 52 26.26 -1.98 -22.92
N GLU A 53 26.71 -1.00 -22.12
CA GLU A 53 26.99 -1.18 -20.69
C GLU A 53 25.77 -1.67 -19.90
N GLN A 54 24.60 -1.07 -20.10
CA GLN A 54 23.36 -1.49 -19.43
C GLN A 54 22.99 -2.94 -19.79
N LYS A 55 23.19 -3.34 -21.05
CA LYS A 55 22.94 -4.72 -21.49
C LYS A 55 23.96 -5.69 -20.91
N CYS A 56 25.22 -5.29 -20.74
CA CYS A 56 26.21 -6.08 -20.02
C CYS A 56 25.79 -6.31 -18.56
N LEU A 57 25.28 -5.29 -17.87
CA LEU A 57 24.77 -5.43 -16.49
C LEU A 57 23.56 -6.37 -16.38
N GLU A 58 22.66 -6.38 -17.38
CA GLU A 58 21.54 -7.33 -17.44
C GLU A 58 22.01 -8.79 -17.57
N VAL A 59 23.08 -9.01 -18.34
CA VAL A 59 23.70 -10.32 -18.53
C VAL A 59 24.46 -10.75 -17.27
N GLU A 60 25.21 -9.84 -16.64
CA GLU A 60 25.99 -10.11 -15.43
C GLU A 60 25.10 -10.51 -14.25
N LYS A 61 23.90 -9.91 -14.10
CA LYS A 61 22.91 -10.34 -13.11
C LYS A 61 22.47 -11.81 -13.25
N ARG A 62 22.72 -12.44 -14.40
CA ARG A 62 22.40 -13.85 -14.67
C ARG A 62 23.61 -14.77 -14.51
N SER A 63 24.82 -14.24 -14.30
CA SER A 63 26.06 -15.00 -14.16
C SER A 63 26.81 -14.64 -12.88
N GLU A 64 27.04 -15.62 -12.00
CA GLU A 64 27.84 -15.46 -10.78
C GLU A 64 29.36 -15.56 -11.07
N SER A 65 29.92 -14.66 -11.88
CA SER A 65 31.37 -14.64 -12.15
C SER A 65 32.08 -13.47 -11.48
N GLU A 66 33.21 -13.74 -10.81
CA GLU A 66 34.06 -12.73 -10.14
C GLU A 66 34.78 -11.77 -11.10
N GLU A 67 34.79 -12.07 -12.40
CA GLU A 67 35.39 -11.22 -13.44
C GLU A 67 34.27 -10.59 -14.29
N SER A 68 34.27 -9.26 -14.46
CA SER A 68 33.35 -8.54 -15.36
C SER A 68 33.81 -8.72 -16.82
N VAL A 69 33.62 -9.93 -17.31
CA VAL A 69 33.98 -10.38 -18.67
C VAL A 69 32.82 -11.14 -19.30
N LEU A 70 32.67 -10.98 -20.60
CA LEU A 70 31.62 -11.56 -21.42
C LEU A 70 32.13 -12.80 -22.16
N ASP A 71 31.24 -13.76 -22.38
CA ASP A 71 31.49 -14.87 -23.31
C ASP A 71 31.40 -14.39 -24.77
N GLU A 72 32.09 -15.07 -25.67
CA GLU A 72 32.19 -14.75 -27.10
C GLU A 72 30.82 -14.60 -27.77
N PHE A 73 29.89 -15.52 -27.48
CA PHE A 73 28.53 -15.47 -28.05
C PHE A 73 27.72 -14.28 -27.52
N THR A 74 27.91 -13.93 -26.26
CA THR A 74 27.22 -12.78 -25.66
C THR A 74 27.79 -11.48 -26.19
N ALA A 75 29.12 -11.38 -26.32
CA ALA A 75 29.80 -10.25 -26.93
C ALA A 75 29.33 -10.04 -28.39
N HIS A 76 29.26 -11.10 -29.20
CA HIS A 76 28.75 -11.05 -30.56
C HIS A 76 27.30 -10.53 -30.63
N ARG A 77 26.42 -11.07 -29.78
CA ARG A 77 25.02 -10.63 -29.71
C ARG A 77 24.86 -9.17 -29.28
N LEU A 78 25.76 -8.68 -28.42
CA LEU A 78 25.78 -7.28 -28.00
C LEU A 78 26.23 -6.34 -29.13
N LEU A 79 27.16 -6.78 -29.99
CA LEU A 79 27.60 -6.03 -31.16
C LEU A 79 26.51 -5.95 -32.25
N GLU A 80 25.78 -7.04 -32.47
CA GLU A 80 24.57 -7.01 -33.33
C GLU A 80 23.53 -6.01 -32.81
N TYR A 81 23.36 -5.94 -31.49
CA TYR A 81 22.44 -5.01 -30.85
C TYR A 81 22.88 -3.54 -30.96
N SER A 82 24.19 -3.28 -31.06
CA SER A 82 24.74 -1.93 -31.19
C SER A 82 24.90 -1.45 -32.64
N ASP A 83 24.25 -2.11 -33.60
CA ASP A 83 24.34 -1.85 -35.04
C ASP A 83 25.75 -2.01 -35.64
N THR A 84 26.62 -2.77 -34.97
CA THR A 84 27.97 -3.12 -35.47
C THR A 84 28.05 -4.63 -35.70
N PRO A 85 27.36 -5.18 -36.71
CA PRO A 85 27.35 -6.62 -36.94
C PRO A 85 28.76 -7.07 -37.34
N CYS A 86 29.26 -8.08 -36.63
CA CYS A 86 30.48 -8.80 -36.99
C CYS A 86 30.16 -10.28 -37.10
N THR A 87 30.98 -11.03 -37.83
CA THR A 87 30.92 -12.49 -37.76
C THR A 87 31.70 -13.01 -36.57
N VAL A 88 31.26 -14.13 -35.97
CA VAL A 88 31.98 -14.80 -34.87
C VAL A 88 33.48 -15.02 -35.16
N PRO A 89 33.90 -15.45 -36.38
CA PRO A 89 35.32 -15.57 -36.71
C PRO A 89 36.10 -14.24 -36.70
N GLU A 90 35.48 -13.13 -37.12
CA GLU A 90 36.12 -11.81 -37.12
C GLU A 90 36.37 -11.32 -35.68
N LEU A 91 35.35 -11.44 -34.82
CA LEU A 91 35.49 -11.12 -33.40
C LEU A 91 36.56 -11.98 -32.73
N ARG A 92 36.61 -13.28 -33.08
CA ARG A 92 37.63 -14.21 -32.54
C ARG A 92 39.05 -13.82 -32.97
N ASN A 93 39.26 -13.51 -34.24
CA ASN A 93 40.57 -13.08 -34.75
C ASN A 93 41.05 -11.80 -34.05
N PHE A 94 40.14 -10.87 -33.76
CA PHE A 94 40.45 -9.66 -33.00
C PHE A 94 40.88 -9.97 -31.57
N ILE A 95 40.13 -10.81 -30.85
CA ILE A 95 40.44 -11.20 -29.46
C ILE A 95 41.78 -11.95 -29.38
N GLU A 96 42.03 -12.87 -30.32
CA GLU A 96 43.28 -13.63 -30.41
C GLU A 96 44.47 -12.70 -30.70
N GLY A 97 44.26 -11.62 -31.47
CA GLY A 97 45.26 -10.59 -31.75
C GLY A 97 45.69 -9.77 -30.53
N ILE A 98 44.83 -9.60 -29.52
CA ILE A 98 45.13 -8.80 -28.32
C ILE A 98 45.78 -9.64 -27.20
N HIS A 99 45.27 -10.86 -26.93
CA HIS A 99 45.68 -11.63 -25.74
C HIS A 99 46.36 -12.97 -26.06
N GLY A 100 46.47 -13.34 -27.32
CA GLY A 100 46.81 -14.71 -27.72
C GLY A 100 45.71 -15.73 -27.36
N ASN A 101 45.91 -16.98 -27.79
CA ASN A 101 44.86 -18.02 -27.87
C ASN A 101 44.45 -18.66 -26.52
N LYS A 102 44.50 -17.92 -25.39
CA LYS A 102 44.44 -18.53 -24.05
C LYS A 102 43.14 -18.33 -23.27
N LYS A 103 42.25 -17.40 -23.62
CA LYS A 103 40.89 -17.29 -23.02
C LYS A 103 39.88 -16.65 -23.98
N ARG A 104 38.76 -17.34 -24.25
CA ARG A 104 37.62 -16.86 -25.07
C ARG A 104 36.67 -15.96 -24.27
N ARG A 105 37.21 -14.97 -23.55
CA ARG A 105 36.43 -14.04 -22.73
C ARG A 105 36.83 -12.62 -23.02
N VAL A 106 35.85 -11.76 -23.25
CA VAL A 106 36.00 -10.39 -23.75
C VAL A 106 35.59 -9.40 -22.67
N SER A 107 36.39 -8.40 -22.38
CA SER A 107 35.96 -7.29 -21.52
C SER A 107 35.13 -6.28 -22.29
N LEU A 108 34.33 -5.46 -21.60
CA LEU A 108 33.58 -4.41 -22.27
C LEU A 108 34.51 -3.40 -22.94
N ALA A 109 35.65 -3.08 -22.32
CA ALA A 109 36.66 -2.22 -22.97
C ALA A 109 37.15 -2.79 -24.30
N GLU A 110 37.47 -4.09 -24.37
CA GLU A 110 37.88 -4.78 -25.61
C GLU A 110 36.75 -4.77 -26.67
N LEU A 111 35.51 -4.96 -26.22
CA LEU A 111 34.33 -4.92 -27.09
C LEU A 111 34.12 -3.53 -27.71
N LEU A 112 34.29 -2.48 -26.90
CA LEU A 112 34.14 -1.09 -27.34
C LEU A 112 35.26 -0.67 -28.29
N ILE A 113 36.51 -1.08 -28.02
CA ILE A 113 37.64 -0.86 -28.93
C ILE A 113 37.33 -1.47 -30.30
N TYR A 114 36.78 -2.69 -30.35
CA TYR A 114 36.35 -3.32 -31.59
C TYR A 114 35.19 -2.57 -32.26
N ALA A 115 34.15 -2.22 -31.49
CA ALA A 115 32.93 -1.59 -32.02
C ALA A 115 33.17 -0.20 -32.64
N PHE A 116 34.18 0.53 -32.16
CA PHE A 116 34.50 1.88 -32.61
C PHE A 116 35.78 1.98 -33.44
N ASP A 117 36.44 0.84 -33.72
CA ASP A 117 37.67 0.75 -34.54
C ASP A 117 38.82 1.64 -34.02
N ASP A 118 39.02 1.68 -32.70
CA ASP A 118 40.11 2.42 -32.06
C ASP A 118 41.38 1.55 -31.88
N ASP A 119 42.58 2.14 -31.98
CA ASP A 119 43.83 1.43 -31.67
C ASP A 119 43.99 1.24 -30.15
N TRP A 120 43.88 -0.01 -29.70
CA TRP A 120 44.00 -0.39 -28.29
C TRP A 120 45.35 0.02 -27.66
N LYS A 121 46.44 0.07 -28.44
CA LYS A 121 47.77 0.45 -27.91
C LYS A 121 47.83 1.94 -27.58
N ASP A 122 47.25 2.76 -28.44
CA ASP A 122 47.19 4.21 -28.25
C ASP A 122 46.23 4.55 -27.11
N LEU A 123 45.10 3.86 -27.02
CA LEU A 123 44.10 4.06 -25.97
C LEU A 123 44.66 3.76 -24.56
N ILE A 124 45.43 2.68 -24.41
CA ILE A 124 46.02 2.26 -23.13
C ILE A 124 47.19 3.16 -22.69
N ASN A 125 47.93 3.71 -23.65
CA ASN A 125 49.07 4.59 -23.38
C ASN A 125 48.66 6.05 -23.21
N SER A 126 47.43 6.42 -23.58
CA SER A 126 46.87 7.74 -23.30
C SER A 126 46.92 8.04 -21.80
N SER A 127 47.46 9.23 -21.45
CA SER A 127 47.59 9.66 -20.07
C SER A 127 46.21 10.03 -19.52
N GLN A 128 45.68 9.18 -18.65
CA GLN A 128 44.57 9.56 -17.77
C GLN A 128 45.06 10.70 -16.86
N CYS A 129 44.68 11.94 -17.16
CA CYS A 129 44.85 13.02 -16.20
C CYS A 129 43.81 12.76 -15.10
N ASN A 130 44.23 12.57 -13.84
CA ASN A 130 43.34 12.26 -12.71
C ASN A 130 43.25 13.46 -11.75
N ASP A 131 42.20 14.25 -11.89
CA ASP A 131 41.71 15.19 -10.89
C ASP A 131 40.63 14.43 -10.12
N PHE A 132 41.13 13.46 -9.36
CA PHE A 132 40.38 12.54 -8.53
C PHE A 132 39.54 13.29 -7.49
N ILE A 133 39.98 14.47 -7.07
CA ILE A 133 39.34 15.27 -6.04
C ILE A 133 38.01 15.83 -6.56
N ALA A 134 38.02 16.45 -7.74
CA ALA A 134 36.80 17.03 -8.30
C ALA A 134 35.78 15.96 -8.73
N GLU A 135 36.25 14.83 -9.28
CA GLU A 135 35.40 13.67 -9.59
C GLU A 135 34.74 13.10 -8.33
N LYS A 136 35.53 12.90 -7.27
CA LYS A 136 35.03 12.43 -5.99
C LYS A 136 33.96 13.37 -5.42
N HIS A 137 34.18 14.68 -5.45
CA HIS A 137 33.18 15.65 -4.98
C HIS A 137 31.87 15.57 -5.77
N ALA A 138 31.95 15.48 -7.11
CA ALA A 138 30.75 15.34 -7.95
C ALA A 138 30.01 14.03 -7.69
N THR A 139 30.73 12.92 -7.48
CA THR A 139 30.11 11.63 -7.13
C THR A 139 29.45 11.65 -5.74
N GLU A 140 30.08 12.29 -4.76
CA GLU A 140 29.55 12.42 -3.40
C GLU A 140 28.26 13.26 -3.39
N ASP A 141 28.20 14.36 -4.14
CA ASP A 141 27.00 15.17 -4.23
C ASP A 141 25.86 14.47 -5.00
N LEU A 142 26.19 13.70 -6.04
CA LEU A 142 25.22 12.84 -6.71
C LEU A 142 24.66 11.77 -5.76
N GLU A 143 25.51 11.16 -4.94
CA GLU A 143 25.07 10.15 -3.96
C GLU A 143 24.20 10.77 -2.86
N LYS A 144 24.53 11.98 -2.39
CA LYS A 144 23.65 12.74 -1.49
C LYS A 144 22.28 12.99 -2.13
N ALA A 145 22.24 13.39 -3.40
CA ALA A 145 20.98 13.59 -4.12
C ALA A 145 20.17 12.28 -4.26
N LYS A 146 20.84 11.15 -4.52
CA LYS A 146 20.21 9.81 -4.55
C LYS A 146 19.66 9.40 -3.18
N MET A 147 20.41 9.65 -2.11
CA MET A 147 19.95 9.37 -0.74
C MET A 147 18.73 10.21 -0.38
N GLU A 148 18.70 11.50 -0.69
CA GLU A 148 17.54 12.36 -0.42
C GLU A 148 16.33 11.95 -1.27
N LEU A 149 16.53 11.54 -2.51
CA LEU A 149 15.45 11.01 -3.35
C LEU A 149 14.88 9.70 -2.79
N SER A 150 15.73 8.77 -2.35
CA SER A 150 15.26 7.51 -1.76
C SER A 150 14.51 7.73 -0.44
N ARG A 151 14.95 8.69 0.40
CA ARG A 151 14.20 9.13 1.58
C ARG A 151 12.82 9.67 1.22
N LEU A 152 12.75 10.54 0.20
CA LEU A 152 11.50 11.09 -0.30
C LEU A 152 10.56 9.98 -0.82
N MET A 153 11.08 9.02 -1.58
CA MET A 153 10.30 7.88 -2.10
C MET A 153 9.78 6.98 -1.00
N ASN A 154 10.59 6.72 0.04
CA ASN A 154 10.16 5.91 1.17
C ASN A 154 9.07 6.65 1.98
N ALA A 155 9.26 7.93 2.28
CA ALA A 155 8.25 8.74 2.96
C ALA A 155 6.94 8.84 2.16
N ALA A 156 7.03 8.97 0.83
CA ALA A 156 5.89 8.94 -0.07
C ALA A 156 5.14 7.59 -0.02
N LYS A 157 5.87 6.48 -0.03
CA LYS A 157 5.31 5.13 0.07
C LYS A 157 4.62 4.91 1.41
N ASP A 158 5.23 5.35 2.51
CA ASP A 158 4.66 5.27 3.85
C ASP A 158 3.39 6.13 3.95
N GLY A 159 3.40 7.33 3.37
CA GLY A 159 2.22 8.19 3.25
C GLY A 159 1.09 7.54 2.45
N ALA A 160 1.40 6.90 1.33
CA ALA A 160 0.43 6.18 0.51
C ALA A 160 -0.19 4.99 1.26
N GLN A 161 0.62 4.20 1.96
CA GLN A 161 0.15 3.08 2.77
C GLN A 161 -0.73 3.58 3.92
N ALA A 162 -0.32 4.64 4.62
CA ALA A 162 -1.10 5.22 5.70
C ALA A 162 -2.45 5.79 5.21
N ALA A 163 -2.49 6.38 4.01
CA ALA A 163 -3.73 6.85 3.40
C ALA A 163 -4.69 5.72 3.03
N GLU A 164 -4.17 4.59 2.56
CA GLU A 164 -4.98 3.40 2.26
C GLU A 164 -5.53 2.75 3.54
N ASP A 165 -4.69 2.58 4.57
CA ASP A 165 -5.13 2.10 5.88
C ASP A 165 -6.24 2.99 6.48
N ALA A 166 -6.13 4.32 6.30
CA ALA A 166 -7.14 5.27 6.73
C ALA A 166 -8.45 5.13 5.97
N ARG A 167 -8.42 4.86 4.66
CA ARG A 167 -9.63 4.58 3.87
C ARG A 167 -10.32 3.31 4.30
N GLN A 168 -9.56 2.23 4.49
CA GLN A 168 -10.12 0.96 4.92
C GLN A 168 -10.79 1.10 6.29
N SER A 169 -10.15 1.83 7.20
CA SER A 169 -10.71 2.13 8.52
C SER A 169 -11.97 3.00 8.45
N GLU A 170 -12.03 3.98 7.55
CA GLU A 170 -13.23 4.79 7.30
C GLU A 170 -14.40 3.94 6.76
N VAL A 171 -14.14 3.03 5.83
CA VAL A 171 -15.17 2.11 5.29
C VAL A 171 -15.73 1.22 6.41
N ILE A 172 -14.86 0.67 7.27
CA ILE A 172 -15.28 -0.13 8.43
C ILE A 172 -16.12 0.73 9.41
N ALA A 173 -15.70 1.96 9.69
CA ALA A 173 -16.44 2.87 10.57
C ALA A 173 -17.84 3.17 10.01
N ILE A 174 -17.96 3.46 8.71
CA ILE A 174 -19.26 3.68 8.05
C ILE A 174 -20.15 2.44 8.15
N GLN A 175 -19.60 1.24 7.90
CA GLN A 175 -20.36 0.01 8.04
C GLN A 175 -20.89 -0.16 9.46
N LYS A 176 -20.05 0.06 10.48
CA LYS A 176 -20.45 -0.03 11.90
C LYS A 176 -21.47 1.02 12.29
N GLU A 177 -21.36 2.24 11.76
CA GLU A 177 -22.38 3.29 11.95
C GLU A 177 -23.72 2.89 11.33
N THR A 178 -23.73 2.31 10.12
CA THR A 178 -24.97 1.85 9.49
C THR A 178 -25.61 0.67 10.25
N GLU A 179 -24.79 -0.23 10.81
CA GLU A 179 -25.25 -1.31 11.69
C GLU A 179 -25.85 -0.74 12.98
N ALA A 180 -25.20 0.25 13.60
CA ALA A 180 -25.71 0.92 14.79
C ALA A 180 -27.05 1.62 14.54
N VAL A 181 -27.20 2.32 13.41
CA VAL A 181 -28.48 2.94 13.03
C VAL A 181 -29.58 1.89 12.89
N ARG A 182 -29.30 0.78 12.19
CA ARG A 182 -30.27 -0.33 12.07
C ARG A 182 -30.65 -0.91 13.43
N ALA A 183 -29.68 -1.11 14.32
CA ALA A 183 -29.92 -1.60 15.67
C ALA A 183 -30.80 -0.63 16.48
N THR A 184 -30.54 0.68 16.41
CA THR A 184 -31.37 1.70 17.07
C THR A 184 -32.81 1.72 16.55
N ASP A 185 -33.00 1.54 15.24
CA ASP A 185 -34.34 1.46 14.64
C ASP A 185 -35.08 0.20 15.10
N THR A 186 -34.38 -0.94 15.24
CA THR A 186 -35.00 -2.16 15.78
C THR A 186 -35.40 -2.00 17.24
N ALA A 187 -34.56 -1.36 18.07
CA ALA A 187 -34.88 -1.07 19.46
C ALA A 187 -36.11 -0.14 19.58
N ARG A 188 -36.15 0.93 18.77
CA ARG A 188 -37.29 1.86 18.74
C ARG A 188 -38.59 1.16 18.35
N ARG A 189 -38.57 0.26 17.36
CA ARG A 189 -39.77 -0.51 16.96
C ARG A 189 -40.21 -1.49 18.06
N ALA A 190 -39.25 -2.11 18.76
CA ALA A 190 -39.55 -3.00 19.88
C ALA A 190 -40.17 -2.24 21.07
N GLU A 191 -39.66 -1.03 21.38
CA GLU A 191 -40.22 -0.13 22.40
C GLU A 191 -41.65 0.32 22.07
N GLN A 192 -41.92 0.66 20.81
CA GLN A 192 -43.27 1.03 20.38
C GLN A 192 -44.25 -0.14 20.53
N CYS A 193 -43.85 -1.33 20.09
CA CYS A 193 -44.66 -2.53 20.21
C CYS A 193 -44.94 -2.91 21.68
N SER A 194 -43.92 -2.81 22.55
CA SER A 194 -44.10 -3.10 23.98
C SER A 194 -45.01 -2.07 24.66
N ARG A 195 -44.91 -0.79 24.29
CA ARG A 195 -45.80 0.26 24.79
C ARG A 195 -47.26 0.03 24.40
N GLU A 196 -47.53 -0.30 23.14
CA GLU A 196 -48.88 -0.63 22.67
C GLU A 196 -49.47 -1.86 23.39
N LEU A 197 -48.64 -2.85 23.70
CA LEU A 197 -49.07 -4.02 24.47
C LEU A 197 -49.40 -3.67 25.93
N LEU A 198 -48.59 -2.83 26.56
CA LEU A 198 -48.83 -2.36 27.93
C LEU A 198 -50.08 -1.48 28.03
N GLU A 199 -50.35 -0.64 27.03
CA GLU A 199 -51.58 0.18 26.98
C GLU A 199 -52.82 -0.71 26.84
N LYS A 200 -52.79 -1.71 25.94
CA LYS A 200 -53.88 -2.70 25.82
C LYS A 200 -54.06 -3.51 27.09
N GLU A 201 -52.97 -3.91 27.74
CA GLU A 201 -53.01 -4.62 29.01
C GLU A 201 -53.71 -3.79 30.09
N ARG A 202 -53.36 -2.49 30.19
CA ARG A 202 -53.99 -1.56 31.12
C ARG A 202 -55.48 -1.39 30.84
N GLU A 203 -55.87 -1.20 29.58
CA GLU A 203 -57.29 -1.09 29.19
C GLU A 203 -58.07 -2.36 29.56
N THR A 204 -57.46 -3.54 29.38
CA THR A 204 -58.10 -4.81 29.78
C THR A 204 -58.22 -4.98 31.29
N TRP A 205 -57.26 -4.46 32.07
CA TRP A 205 -57.32 -4.43 33.54
C TRP A 205 -58.45 -3.54 34.03
N GLU A 206 -58.53 -2.30 33.54
CA GLU A 206 -59.56 -1.35 33.95
C GLU A 206 -60.97 -1.87 33.63
N ALA A 207 -61.14 -2.55 32.48
CA ALA A 207 -62.42 -3.18 32.11
C ALA A 207 -62.78 -4.38 33.01
N LEU A 208 -61.80 -5.22 33.38
CA LEU A 208 -62.02 -6.38 34.24
C LEU A 208 -62.36 -5.95 35.67
N ASP A 209 -61.63 -4.98 36.22
CA ASP A 209 -61.89 -4.45 37.57
C ASP A 209 -63.30 -3.86 37.67
N LEU A 210 -63.75 -3.11 36.64
CA LEU A 210 -65.11 -2.57 36.59
C LEU A 210 -66.17 -3.69 36.58
N GLN A 211 -65.89 -4.79 35.87
CA GLN A 211 -66.78 -5.95 35.81
C GLN A 211 -66.81 -6.70 37.15
N GLU A 212 -65.67 -6.90 37.81
CA GLU A 212 -65.58 -7.52 39.14
C GLU A 212 -66.25 -6.65 40.22
N GLU A 213 -66.13 -5.33 40.15
CA GLU A 213 -66.83 -4.43 41.06
C GLU A 213 -68.35 -4.47 40.87
N ALA A 214 -68.82 -4.53 39.62
CA ALA A 214 -70.25 -4.59 39.31
C ALA A 214 -70.88 -5.89 39.83
N THR A 215 -70.22 -7.05 39.65
CA THR A 215 -70.71 -8.32 40.19
C THR A 215 -70.64 -8.34 41.71
N ARG A 216 -69.58 -7.79 42.32
CA ARG A 216 -69.43 -7.67 43.77
C ARG A 216 -70.51 -6.78 44.40
N LYS A 217 -70.81 -5.63 43.81
CA LYS A 217 -71.91 -4.74 44.24
C LYS A 217 -73.25 -5.46 44.17
N ARG A 218 -73.55 -6.11 43.03
CA ARG A 218 -74.80 -6.85 42.85
C ARG A 218 -74.96 -8.01 43.82
N LYS A 219 -73.86 -8.70 44.15
CA LYS A 219 -73.84 -9.74 45.18
C LYS A 219 -74.12 -9.16 46.56
N ALA A 220 -73.47 -8.07 46.95
CA ALA A 220 -73.68 -7.41 48.23
C ALA A 220 -75.13 -6.91 48.39
N ASP A 221 -75.71 -6.33 47.33
CA ASP A 221 -77.10 -5.86 47.33
C ASP A 221 -78.10 -7.01 47.55
N LEU A 222 -77.90 -8.14 46.87
CA LEU A 222 -78.75 -9.33 47.03
C LEU A 222 -78.58 -9.98 48.41
N GLU A 223 -77.35 -10.06 48.94
CA GLU A 223 -77.08 -10.56 50.30
C GLU A 223 -77.75 -9.68 51.37
N ALA A 224 -77.72 -8.35 51.20
CA ALA A 224 -78.41 -7.43 52.09
C ALA A 224 -79.94 -7.64 52.09
N ILE A 225 -80.55 -7.84 50.90
CA ILE A 225 -82.00 -8.11 50.77
C ILE A 225 -82.40 -9.44 51.43
N VAL A 226 -81.54 -10.47 51.34
CA VAL A 226 -81.75 -11.78 51.96
C VAL A 226 -81.65 -11.71 53.49
N ALA A 227 -80.69 -10.95 54.02
CA ALA A 227 -80.47 -10.79 55.46
C ALA A 227 -81.55 -9.93 56.16
N ASP A 228 -82.20 -9.03 55.44
CA ASP A 228 -83.18 -8.11 56.02
C ASP A 228 -84.50 -8.82 56.38
N SER A 229 -84.73 -9.00 57.69
CA SER A 229 -85.92 -9.67 58.24
C SER A 229 -87.23 -8.88 58.05
N LYS A 230 -87.13 -7.61 57.64
CA LYS A 230 -88.26 -6.72 57.32
C LYS A 230 -88.84 -6.94 55.92
N ASN A 231 -88.09 -7.56 55.00
CA ASN A 231 -88.56 -7.88 53.66
C ASN A 231 -89.49 -9.10 53.66
N GLY A 232 -90.48 -9.15 52.77
CA GLY A 232 -91.42 -10.27 52.65
C GLY A 232 -90.74 -11.60 52.30
N ILE A 233 -91.34 -12.73 52.70
CA ILE A 233 -90.79 -14.08 52.45
C ILE A 233 -90.55 -14.32 50.95
N VAL A 234 -91.47 -13.85 50.09
CA VAL A 234 -91.36 -13.99 48.64
C VAL A 234 -90.17 -13.19 48.07
N THR A 235 -89.98 -11.95 48.53
CA THR A 235 -88.84 -11.11 48.12
C THR A 235 -87.49 -11.69 48.56
N ARG A 236 -87.42 -12.26 49.78
CA ARG A 236 -86.21 -12.97 50.24
C ARG A 236 -85.94 -14.24 49.45
N ASN A 237 -86.96 -15.05 49.17
CA ASN A 237 -86.78 -16.26 48.38
C ASN A 237 -86.38 -15.96 46.92
N LYS A 238 -86.92 -14.89 46.32
CA LYS A 238 -86.53 -14.43 44.99
C LYS A 238 -85.08 -13.94 44.97
N ALA A 239 -84.68 -13.10 45.92
CA ALA A 239 -83.29 -12.64 46.04
C ALA A 239 -82.31 -13.80 46.32
N ASN A 240 -82.72 -14.80 47.11
CA ASN A 240 -81.91 -15.99 47.37
C ASN A 240 -81.76 -16.89 46.13
N ALA A 241 -82.81 -17.02 45.31
CA ALA A 241 -82.74 -17.72 44.02
C ALA A 241 -81.85 -16.96 43.02
N GLU A 242 -81.99 -15.63 42.92
CA GLU A 242 -81.13 -14.79 42.07
C GLU A 242 -79.66 -14.82 42.52
N LEU A 243 -79.40 -14.82 43.82
CA LEU A 243 -78.05 -14.98 44.39
C LEU A 243 -77.48 -16.37 44.06
N ALA A 244 -78.26 -17.43 44.16
CA ALA A 244 -77.84 -18.79 43.79
C ALA A 244 -77.53 -18.89 42.28
N ILE A 245 -78.33 -18.24 41.43
CA ILE A 245 -78.08 -18.14 39.99
C ILE A 245 -76.77 -17.39 39.74
N LEU A 246 -76.57 -16.22 40.35
CA LEU A 246 -75.35 -15.42 40.21
C LEU A 246 -74.11 -16.19 40.66
N LEU A 247 -74.18 -16.89 41.80
CA LEU A 247 -73.08 -17.75 42.28
C LEU A 247 -72.80 -18.94 41.34
N SER A 248 -73.81 -19.40 40.59
CA SER A 248 -73.67 -20.51 39.64
C SER A 248 -73.18 -20.08 38.24
N GLU A 249 -73.56 -18.88 37.77
CA GLU A 249 -73.21 -18.35 36.44
C GLU A 249 -71.84 -17.64 36.43
N ASP A 250 -71.44 -17.03 37.54
CA ASP A 250 -70.30 -16.10 37.61
C ASP A 250 -68.88 -16.70 37.84
N PRO A 251 -68.63 -18.02 38.04
CA PRO A 251 -67.26 -18.48 38.20
C PRO A 251 -66.49 -18.66 36.89
N LEU A 252 -67.15 -18.77 35.73
CA LEU A 252 -66.48 -19.23 34.50
C LEU A 252 -66.05 -18.09 33.57
N GLN A 253 -66.86 -17.05 33.40
CA GLN A 253 -66.53 -15.93 32.50
C GLN A 253 -65.43 -15.03 33.08
N LEU A 254 -65.50 -14.69 34.37
CA LEU A 254 -64.44 -13.93 35.05
C LEU A 254 -63.14 -14.73 35.14
N ARG A 255 -63.20 -16.05 35.40
CA ARG A 255 -62.01 -16.92 35.33
C ARG A 255 -61.44 -16.97 33.93
N ALA A 256 -62.26 -17.09 32.88
CA ALA A 256 -61.79 -17.06 31.50
C ALA A 256 -61.14 -15.72 31.13
N ALA A 257 -61.70 -14.60 31.58
CA ALA A 257 -61.12 -13.27 31.38
C ALA A 257 -59.78 -13.12 32.10
N ARG A 258 -59.69 -13.57 33.37
CA ARG A 258 -58.46 -13.57 34.16
C ARG A 258 -57.37 -14.47 33.57
N ILE A 259 -57.74 -15.65 33.04
CA ILE A 259 -56.81 -16.53 32.31
C ILE A 259 -56.31 -15.84 31.04
N ARG A 260 -57.20 -15.21 30.25
CA ARG A 260 -56.80 -14.45 29.06
C ARG A 260 -55.83 -13.33 29.43
N GLN A 261 -56.10 -12.62 30.51
CA GLN A 261 -55.23 -11.56 31.01
C GLN A 261 -53.86 -12.08 31.44
N GLU A 262 -53.79 -13.21 32.15
CA GLU A 262 -52.51 -13.84 32.49
C GLU A 262 -51.70 -14.17 31.21
N THR A 263 -52.37 -14.59 30.13
CA THR A 263 -51.68 -14.77 28.84
C THR A 263 -51.22 -13.46 28.20
N VAL A 264 -51.97 -12.36 28.36
CA VAL A 264 -51.55 -11.03 27.89
C VAL A 264 -50.32 -10.55 28.67
N MET A 265 -50.29 -10.72 29.99
CA MET A 265 -49.15 -10.32 30.83
C MET A 265 -47.89 -11.15 30.53
N ARG A 266 -48.05 -12.45 30.22
CA ARG A 266 -46.93 -13.25 29.73
C ARG A 266 -46.39 -12.72 28.40
N LYS A 267 -47.28 -12.33 27.47
CA LYS A 267 -46.89 -11.75 26.18
C LYS A 267 -46.24 -10.37 26.32
N SER A 268 -46.72 -9.51 27.22
CA SER A 268 -46.13 -8.20 27.46
C SER A 268 -44.76 -8.33 28.16
N ALA A 269 -44.61 -9.25 29.12
CA ALA A 269 -43.32 -9.58 29.72
C ALA A 269 -42.30 -10.09 28.68
N GLU A 270 -42.73 -10.96 27.75
CA GLU A 270 -41.88 -11.43 26.65
C GLU A 270 -41.49 -10.28 25.69
N ALA A 271 -42.42 -9.37 25.39
CA ALA A 271 -42.14 -8.20 24.56
C ALA A 271 -41.18 -7.21 25.25
N LEU A 272 -41.28 -7.04 26.57
CA LEU A 272 -40.37 -6.23 27.36
C LEU A 272 -38.96 -6.83 27.39
N ALA A 273 -38.84 -8.15 27.54
CA ALA A 273 -37.54 -8.83 27.45
C ALA A 273 -36.87 -8.61 26.08
N LYS A 274 -37.62 -8.79 24.97
CA LYS A 274 -37.11 -8.51 23.62
C LYS A 274 -36.73 -7.05 23.42
N CYS A 275 -37.46 -6.13 24.05
CA CYS A 275 -37.16 -4.71 24.03
C CYS A 275 -35.83 -4.41 24.75
N GLN A 276 -35.63 -4.99 25.93
CA GLN A 276 -34.39 -4.84 26.70
C GLN A 276 -33.19 -5.39 25.90
N GLU A 277 -33.30 -6.59 25.34
CA GLU A 277 -32.28 -7.20 24.48
C GLU A 277 -31.95 -6.30 23.27
N ALA A 278 -32.97 -5.75 22.61
CA ALA A 278 -32.76 -4.86 21.47
C ALA A 278 -32.08 -3.54 21.85
N VAL A 279 -32.41 -2.97 23.02
CA VAL A 279 -31.78 -1.76 23.55
C VAL A 279 -30.32 -2.02 23.93
N GLU A 280 -30.04 -3.12 24.62
CA GLU A 280 -28.66 -3.52 24.98
C GLU A 280 -27.82 -3.75 23.72
N HIS A 281 -28.35 -4.50 22.75
CA HIS A 281 -27.67 -4.73 21.47
C HIS A 281 -27.40 -3.42 20.73
N SER A 282 -28.37 -2.48 20.74
CA SER A 282 -28.20 -1.15 20.14
C SER A 282 -27.10 -0.33 20.83
N GLN A 283 -27.03 -0.37 22.16
CA GLN A 283 -26.00 0.35 22.92
C GLN A 283 -24.60 -0.21 22.65
N VAL A 284 -24.45 -1.54 22.64
CA VAL A 284 -23.18 -2.21 22.33
C VAL A 284 -22.74 -1.87 20.90
N THR A 285 -23.66 -1.95 19.93
CA THR A 285 -23.35 -1.64 18.53
C THR A 285 -22.96 -0.18 18.34
N LEU A 286 -23.62 0.74 19.05
CA LEU A 286 -23.26 2.17 19.04
C LEU A 286 -21.85 2.41 19.61
N GLN A 287 -21.51 1.78 20.73
CA GLN A 287 -20.16 1.88 21.31
C GLN A 287 -19.09 1.36 20.35
N LEU A 288 -19.34 0.23 19.69
CA LEU A 288 -18.42 -0.30 18.67
C LEU A 288 -18.27 0.65 17.48
N ALA A 289 -19.35 1.27 17.02
CA ALA A 289 -19.30 2.27 15.97
C ALA A 289 -18.48 3.51 16.38
N MET A 290 -18.64 3.98 17.62
CA MET A 290 -17.86 5.11 18.16
C MET A 290 -16.37 4.80 18.24
N ILE A 291 -16.00 3.59 18.68
CA ILE A 291 -14.60 3.15 18.74
C ILE A 291 -14.02 3.08 17.32
N ALA A 292 -14.74 2.46 16.38
CA ALA A 292 -14.30 2.38 14.98
C ALA A 292 -14.13 3.77 14.34
N ARG A 293 -15.02 4.72 14.66
CA ARG A 293 -14.91 6.11 14.19
C ARG A 293 -13.69 6.82 14.76
N ALA A 294 -13.41 6.66 16.05
CA ALA A 294 -12.22 7.22 16.68
C ALA A 294 -10.93 6.65 16.08
N GLU A 295 -10.90 5.35 15.79
CA GLU A 295 -9.78 4.70 15.12
C GLU A 295 -9.58 5.23 13.69
N ALA A 296 -10.65 5.39 12.92
CA ALA A 296 -10.60 5.97 11.57
C ALA A 296 -10.05 7.40 11.58
N ILE A 297 -10.47 8.23 12.54
CA ILE A 297 -9.94 9.60 12.72
C ILE A 297 -8.44 9.56 13.01
N LYS A 298 -8.00 8.73 13.95
CA LYS A 298 -6.58 8.58 14.30
C LYS A 298 -5.74 8.11 13.11
N ARG A 299 -6.25 7.18 12.31
CA ARG A 299 -5.58 6.70 11.09
C ARG A 299 -5.48 7.81 10.03
N LYS A 300 -6.54 8.61 9.86
CA LYS A 300 -6.53 9.77 8.97
C LYS A 300 -5.52 10.83 9.40
N GLU A 301 -5.40 11.11 10.69
CA GLU A 301 -4.38 12.03 11.23
C GLU A 301 -2.97 11.51 10.97
N SER A 302 -2.73 10.21 11.17
CA SER A 302 -1.46 9.57 10.84
C SER A 302 -1.12 9.67 9.34
N ALA A 303 -2.11 9.48 8.47
CA ALA A 303 -1.94 9.63 7.03
C ALA A 303 -1.56 11.07 6.64
N LEU A 304 -2.24 12.07 7.21
CA LEU A 304 -1.91 13.49 6.99
C LEU A 304 -0.53 13.86 7.52
N ALA A 305 -0.11 13.29 8.66
CA ALA A 305 1.24 13.51 9.20
C ALA A 305 2.32 12.91 8.28
N ALA A 306 2.09 11.70 7.75
CA ALA A 306 3.01 11.07 6.81
C ALA A 306 3.08 11.83 5.47
N GLU A 307 1.95 12.33 4.97
CA GLU A 307 1.92 13.17 3.76
C GLU A 307 2.72 14.47 3.96
N ARG A 308 2.54 15.16 5.09
CA ARG A 308 3.32 16.36 5.42
C ARG A 308 4.83 16.08 5.49
N SER A 309 5.22 14.97 6.12
CA SER A 309 6.63 14.53 6.18
C SER A 309 7.22 14.34 4.77
N ALA A 310 6.46 13.72 3.86
CA ALA A 310 6.88 13.57 2.47
C ALA A 310 6.97 14.92 1.74
N GLU A 311 6.04 15.84 1.98
CA GLU A 311 6.06 17.19 1.40
C GLU A 311 7.27 18.01 1.86
N ASP A 312 7.62 17.94 3.14
CA ASP A 312 8.75 18.65 3.74
C ASP A 312 10.10 18.18 3.20
N LEU A 313 10.18 16.96 2.67
CA LEU A 313 11.38 16.41 2.04
C LEU A 313 11.58 16.88 0.58
N ILE A 314 10.54 17.38 -0.09
CA ILE A 314 10.63 17.83 -1.49
C ILE A 314 11.65 18.97 -1.67
N PRO A 315 11.66 20.04 -0.84
CA PRO A 315 12.67 21.09 -0.94
C PRO A 315 14.09 20.59 -0.71
N SER A 316 14.30 19.71 0.30
CA SER A 316 15.61 19.11 0.58
C SER A 316 16.16 18.38 -0.63
N ALA A 317 15.34 17.49 -1.22
CA ALA A 317 15.71 16.77 -2.44
C ALA A 317 16.02 17.74 -3.58
N ARG A 318 15.20 18.77 -3.82
CA ARG A 318 15.45 19.77 -4.88
C ARG A 318 16.78 20.49 -4.71
N ILE A 319 17.10 20.92 -3.49
CA ILE A 319 18.37 21.59 -3.18
C ILE A 319 19.54 20.65 -3.44
N ALA A 320 19.45 19.39 -3.01
CA ALA A 320 20.50 18.40 -3.25
C ALA A 320 20.75 18.15 -4.75
N PHE A 321 19.69 18.08 -5.56
CA PHE A 321 19.82 17.96 -7.02
C PHE A 321 20.41 19.21 -7.67
N GLU A 322 20.06 20.39 -7.19
CA GLU A 322 20.63 21.65 -7.69
C GLU A 322 22.12 21.75 -7.35
N GLN A 323 22.52 21.35 -6.14
CA GLN A 323 23.92 21.27 -5.72
C GLN A 323 24.71 20.27 -6.57
N ALA A 324 24.18 19.05 -6.75
CA ALA A 324 24.81 18.05 -7.61
C ALA A 324 24.95 18.53 -9.05
N SER A 325 23.92 19.23 -9.59
CA SER A 325 23.97 19.80 -10.93
C SER A 325 25.01 20.91 -11.06
N LYS A 326 25.16 21.78 -10.05
CA LYS A 326 26.18 22.85 -10.04
C LYS A 326 27.58 22.27 -9.94
N ALA A 327 27.80 21.33 -9.02
CA ALA A 327 29.09 20.64 -8.87
C ALA A 327 29.50 19.93 -10.17
N LEU A 328 28.54 19.32 -10.86
CA LEU A 328 28.79 18.66 -12.14
C LEU A 328 29.07 19.64 -13.27
N GLN A 329 28.39 20.79 -13.31
CA GLN A 329 28.68 21.85 -14.28
C GLN A 329 30.08 22.43 -14.07
N GLU A 330 30.46 22.75 -12.83
CA GLU A 330 31.81 23.20 -12.49
C GLU A 330 32.86 22.14 -12.86
N PHE A 331 32.56 20.87 -12.62
CA PHE A 331 33.42 19.75 -13.00
C PHE A 331 33.59 19.67 -14.52
N THR A 332 32.51 19.89 -15.28
CA THR A 332 32.52 19.90 -16.75
C THR A 332 33.36 21.06 -17.29
N GLU A 333 33.20 22.26 -16.74
CA GLU A 333 33.96 23.46 -17.16
C GLU A 333 35.47 23.32 -16.89
N ARG A 334 35.86 22.64 -15.80
CA ARG A 334 37.27 22.36 -15.46
C ARG A 334 37.90 21.26 -16.30
N GLN A 335 37.11 20.37 -16.91
CA GLN A 335 37.61 19.17 -17.58
C GLN A 335 37.34 19.20 -19.09
N GLN A 336 38.28 19.74 -19.88
CA GLN A 336 38.19 19.73 -21.35
C GLN A 336 38.30 18.30 -21.97
N ASN A 337 38.89 17.34 -21.24
CA ASN A 337 39.26 16.00 -21.74
C ASN A 337 38.63 14.80 -21.00
N ARG A 338 37.64 15.00 -20.10
CA ARG A 338 37.02 13.87 -19.32
C ARG A 338 35.52 13.71 -19.58
N ARG A 339 35.21 13.51 -20.85
CA ARG A 339 33.84 13.57 -21.34
C ARG A 339 33.02 12.34 -20.97
N GLY A 340 33.66 11.19 -20.75
CA GLY A 340 33.02 9.95 -20.29
C GLY A 340 32.48 10.00 -18.87
N THR A 341 33.32 10.36 -17.89
CA THR A 341 32.88 10.50 -16.48
C THR A 341 31.77 11.54 -16.36
N VAL A 342 31.95 12.71 -16.98
CA VAL A 342 30.94 13.78 -17.01
C VAL A 342 29.64 13.30 -17.64
N PHE A 343 29.72 12.60 -18.77
CA PHE A 343 28.55 12.05 -19.45
C PHE A 343 27.77 11.09 -18.55
N PHE A 344 28.42 10.10 -17.95
CA PHE A 344 27.76 9.13 -17.06
C PHE A 344 27.15 9.78 -15.82
N LEU A 345 27.81 10.79 -15.23
CA LEU A 345 27.25 11.54 -14.10
C LEU A 345 26.02 12.38 -14.51
N HIS A 346 26.06 13.03 -15.67
CA HIS A 346 24.90 13.77 -16.21
C HIS A 346 23.74 12.83 -16.53
N ALA A 347 24.06 11.68 -17.12
CA ALA A 347 23.14 10.60 -17.43
C ALA A 347 22.41 10.10 -16.18
N ASP A 348 23.15 9.80 -15.11
CA ASP A 348 22.61 9.39 -13.81
C ASP A 348 21.74 10.51 -13.21
N LEU A 349 22.24 11.74 -13.17
CA LEU A 349 21.50 12.87 -12.59
C LEU A 349 20.19 13.11 -13.34
N ASN A 350 20.19 13.02 -14.67
CA ASN A 350 19.00 13.17 -15.50
C ASN A 350 18.00 12.04 -15.28
N GLU A 351 18.47 10.80 -15.15
CA GLU A 351 17.63 9.65 -14.82
C GLU A 351 16.96 9.82 -13.46
N GLN A 352 17.73 10.20 -12.43
CA GLN A 352 17.19 10.44 -11.09
C GLN A 352 16.23 11.64 -11.07
N ARG A 353 16.50 12.69 -11.85
CA ARG A 353 15.61 13.86 -12.01
C ARG A 353 14.24 13.49 -12.60
N ARG A 354 14.13 12.42 -13.40
CA ARG A 354 12.83 11.95 -13.93
C ARG A 354 11.89 11.51 -12.80
N PHE A 355 12.45 11.03 -11.69
CA PHE A 355 11.69 10.57 -10.54
C PHE A 355 11.41 11.66 -9.51
N LEU A 356 11.97 12.87 -9.69
CA LEU A 356 11.68 13.98 -8.81
C LEU A 356 10.23 14.46 -9.00
N PRO A 357 9.44 14.62 -7.92
CA PRO A 357 8.11 15.17 -8.02
C PRO A 357 8.17 16.63 -8.50
N LYS A 358 7.56 16.88 -9.67
CA LYS A 358 7.50 18.22 -10.27
C LYS A 358 6.60 19.18 -9.48
N SER A 359 5.63 18.67 -8.71
CA SER A 359 4.75 19.45 -7.83
C SER A 359 4.43 18.70 -6.54
N LYS A 360 3.96 19.45 -5.53
CA LYS A 360 3.51 18.94 -4.22
C LYS A 360 2.43 17.85 -4.34
N PHE A 361 1.56 17.96 -5.34
CA PHE A 361 0.40 17.08 -5.55
C PHE A 361 0.71 15.74 -6.26
N ILE A 362 1.84 15.64 -6.98
CA ILE A 362 2.10 14.45 -7.82
C ILE A 362 2.44 13.22 -6.97
N ILE A 363 3.00 13.36 -5.77
CA ILE A 363 3.35 12.20 -4.94
C ILE A 363 2.09 11.44 -4.50
N ALA A 364 1.10 12.14 -3.97
CA ALA A 364 -0.18 11.56 -3.56
C ALA A 364 -0.99 10.99 -4.73
N GLN A 365 -0.82 11.56 -5.94
CA GLN A 365 -1.53 11.14 -7.14
C GLN A 365 -0.86 9.95 -7.85
N LYS A 366 0.47 9.96 -7.98
CA LYS A 366 1.23 8.88 -8.64
C LYS A 366 1.21 7.59 -7.81
N CYS A 367 1.25 7.68 -6.48
CA CYS A 367 1.04 6.51 -5.63
C CYS A 367 -0.41 6.00 -5.69
N ARG A 368 -1.40 6.88 -5.86
CA ARG A 368 -2.79 6.47 -6.15
C ARG A 368 -2.87 5.68 -7.46
N ASP A 369 -2.23 6.17 -8.52
CA ASP A 369 -2.27 5.55 -9.84
C ASP A 369 -1.50 4.21 -9.87
N ASP A 370 -0.32 4.12 -9.24
CA ASP A 370 0.48 2.89 -9.13
C ASP A 370 -0.24 1.80 -8.30
N THR A 371 -1.05 2.19 -7.32
CA THR A 371 -1.85 1.25 -6.49
C THR A 371 -3.08 0.75 -7.25
N ILE A 372 -3.68 1.58 -8.10
CA ILE A 372 -4.76 1.21 -9.00
C ILE A 372 -4.25 0.25 -10.09
N GLU A 373 -3.10 0.54 -10.71
CA GLU A 373 -2.51 -0.36 -11.70
C GLU A 373 -2.12 -1.72 -11.09
N LYS A 374 -1.61 -1.75 -9.85
CA LYS A 374 -1.32 -3.01 -9.15
C LYS A 374 -2.56 -3.83 -8.79
N SER A 375 -3.65 -3.18 -8.38
CA SER A 375 -4.92 -3.86 -8.08
C SER A 375 -5.63 -4.39 -9.33
N MET A 376 -5.47 -3.69 -10.47
CA MET A 376 -6.01 -4.14 -11.76
C MET A 376 -5.16 -5.21 -12.47
N SER A 377 -3.86 -5.33 -12.14
CA SER A 377 -2.99 -6.39 -12.67
C SER A 377 -2.93 -7.65 -11.80
N SER A 378 -3.56 -7.62 -10.62
CA SER A 378 -3.68 -8.76 -9.69
C SER A 378 -5.11 -9.32 -9.57
N SER A 379 -6.04 -8.82 -10.38
CA SER A 379 -7.36 -9.40 -10.65
C SER A 379 -7.36 -10.02 -12.05
#